data_AF-L7URH1-F1
#
_entry.id   AF-L7URH1-F1
#
_cell.length_a   1.000
_cell.length_b   1.000
_cell.length_c   1.000
_cell.angle_alpha   90.00
_cell.angle_beta   90.00
_cell.angle_gamma   90.00
#
_symmetry.space_group_name_H-M   'P 1'
#
loop_
_entity.id
_entity.type
_entity.pdbx_description
1 polymer ?
#
loop_
_entity_poly.entity_id
_entity_poly.type
_entity_poly.pdbx_seq_one_letter_code
_entity_poly.pdbx_strand_id
1 'polypeptide(L)'
;YDWDVVNEAMGDSASEYRAGDPSLLRTTRNGQPNVFYQYIGEDYVEYSFLFARNAAEALGADIRLFYNDFNMLYPAKRAAAKVLVEKINSFAKDESGAPRKLIDGLGFQSH
;
A
#
# COMPACT_ATOMS: atom_id res chain seq x y z
N TYR A 1 13.50 -3.39 13.68
CA TYR A 1 12.87 -4.45 12.88
C TYR A 1 11.97 -3.80 11.83
N ASP A 2 11.58 -4.50 10.79
CA ASP A 2 10.73 -4.00 9.70
C ASP A 2 9.66 -5.02 9.32
N TRP A 3 8.52 -4.52 8.85
CA TRP A 3 7.41 -5.31 8.34
C TRP A 3 6.98 -4.83 6.96
N ASP A 4 6.82 -5.78 6.05
CA ASP A 4 6.05 -5.60 4.84
C ASP A 4 4.56 -5.67 5.21
N VAL A 5 3.96 -4.51 5.49
CA VAL A 5 2.56 -4.41 5.92
C VAL A 5 1.62 -4.90 4.82
N VAL A 6 1.98 -4.59 3.57
CA VAL A 6 1.27 -5.06 2.38
C VAL A 6 2.30 -5.50 1.35
N ASN A 7 2.07 -6.66 0.74
CA ASN A 7 2.90 -7.24 -0.31
C ASN A 7 2.12 -7.31 -1.62
N GLU A 8 2.71 -6.84 -2.73
CA GLU A 8 2.25 -7.05 -4.11
C GLU A 8 0.79 -6.64 -4.36
N ALA A 9 0.39 -5.46 -3.88
CA ALA A 9 -0.96 -4.95 -4.08
C ALA A 9 -1.22 -4.46 -5.51
N MET A 10 -0.18 -4.19 -6.30
CA MET A 10 -0.31 -3.64 -7.65
C MET A 10 -0.48 -4.73 -8.69
N GLY A 11 -1.42 -4.53 -9.61
CA GLY A 11 -1.60 -5.42 -10.74
C GLY A 11 -0.51 -5.26 -11.81
N ASP A 12 -0.17 -6.37 -12.47
CA ASP A 12 0.86 -6.40 -13.52
C ASP A 12 0.25 -6.25 -14.94
N SER A 13 -1.08 -6.28 -15.05
CA SER A 13 -1.80 -6.13 -16.32
C SER A 13 -3.15 -5.43 -16.13
N ALA A 14 -3.67 -4.84 -17.20
CA ALA A 14 -4.90 -4.03 -17.16
C ALA A 14 -6.16 -4.79 -16.71
N SER A 15 -6.15 -6.12 -16.74
CA SER A 15 -7.26 -6.95 -16.23
C SER A 15 -7.21 -7.15 -14.71
N GLU A 16 -6.13 -6.78 -14.04
CA GLU A 16 -5.94 -7.00 -12.61
C GLU A 16 -6.41 -5.85 -11.74
N TYR A 17 -6.63 -4.65 -12.30
CA TYR A 17 -7.01 -3.44 -11.57
C TYR A 17 -8.15 -2.70 -12.28
N ARG A 18 -8.80 -1.78 -11.56
CA ARG A 18 -9.86 -0.94 -12.14
C ARG A 18 -9.26 0.00 -13.19
N ALA A 19 -9.85 0.05 -14.38
CA ALA A 19 -9.43 1.01 -15.41
C ALA A 19 -9.44 2.45 -14.87
N GLY A 20 -8.34 3.16 -15.08
CA GLY A 20 -8.15 4.53 -14.60
C GLY A 20 -7.72 4.67 -13.14
N ASP A 21 -7.48 3.56 -12.40
CA ASP A 21 -6.84 3.62 -11.09
C ASP A 21 -5.33 3.94 -11.24
N PRO A 22 -4.85 5.11 -10.76
CA PRO A 22 -3.45 5.50 -10.86
C PRO A 22 -2.52 4.69 -9.95
N SER A 23 -3.05 4.04 -8.92
CA SER A 23 -2.29 3.18 -8.00
C SER A 23 -2.25 1.72 -8.43
N LEU A 24 -2.94 1.37 -9.53
CA LEU A 24 -2.99 0.02 -10.10
C LEU A 24 -3.39 -1.05 -9.07
N LEU A 25 -4.25 -0.70 -8.10
CA LEU A 25 -4.59 -1.63 -7.03
C LEU A 25 -5.34 -2.82 -7.57
N ARG A 26 -4.82 -3.98 -7.20
CA ARG A 26 -5.31 -5.26 -7.69
C ARG A 26 -6.70 -5.55 -7.15
N THR A 27 -7.66 -5.72 -8.05
CA THR A 27 -8.99 -6.24 -7.78
C THR A 27 -9.06 -7.75 -8.00
N THR A 28 -8.19 -8.32 -8.85
CA THR A 28 -8.11 -9.76 -9.14
C THR A 28 -6.67 -10.24 -9.39
N ARG A 29 -6.34 -11.49 -9.07
CA ARG A 29 -5.10 -12.18 -9.49
C ARG A 29 -5.45 -13.56 -10.01
N ASN A 30 -4.92 -13.95 -11.18
CA ASN A 30 -5.13 -15.30 -11.74
C ASN A 30 -6.62 -15.72 -11.79
N GLY A 31 -7.50 -14.76 -12.11
CA GLY A 31 -8.95 -14.98 -12.16
C GLY A 31 -9.65 -15.08 -10.79
N GLN A 32 -8.94 -14.90 -9.69
CA GLN A 32 -9.50 -14.90 -8.34
C GLN A 32 -9.63 -13.47 -7.79
N PRO A 33 -10.74 -13.13 -7.09
CA PRO A 33 -10.89 -11.84 -6.45
C PRO A 33 -9.80 -11.59 -5.40
N ASN A 34 -9.28 -10.35 -5.35
CA ASN A 34 -8.53 -9.89 -4.20
C ASN A 34 -9.50 -9.68 -3.03
N VAL A 35 -9.47 -10.57 -2.04
CA VAL A 35 -10.40 -10.54 -0.90
C VAL A 35 -10.32 -9.25 -0.09
N PHE A 36 -9.13 -8.63 0.02
CA PHE A 36 -8.98 -7.38 0.75
C PHE A 36 -9.73 -6.24 0.04
N TYR A 37 -9.56 -6.14 -1.27
CA TYR A 37 -10.30 -5.19 -2.10
C TYR A 37 -11.80 -5.48 -2.07
N GLN A 38 -12.20 -6.75 -2.13
CA GLN A 38 -13.61 -7.16 -2.14
C GLN A 38 -14.36 -6.73 -0.88
N TYR A 39 -13.74 -6.86 0.30
CA TYR A 39 -14.42 -6.61 1.58
C TYR A 39 -14.18 -5.21 2.15
N ILE A 40 -12.99 -4.62 1.94
CA ILE A 40 -12.64 -3.28 2.46
C ILE A 40 -12.84 -2.20 1.40
N GLY A 41 -12.65 -2.53 0.12
CA GLY A 41 -12.69 -1.59 -0.99
C GLY A 41 -11.32 -1.07 -1.39
N GLU A 42 -11.31 0.05 -2.12
CA GLU A 42 -10.10 0.61 -2.73
C GLU A 42 -9.07 1.17 -1.73
N ASP A 43 -9.47 1.37 -0.48
CA ASP A 43 -8.62 1.94 0.58
C ASP A 43 -8.00 0.87 1.49
N TYR A 44 -8.04 -0.41 1.10
CA TYR A 44 -7.59 -1.52 1.95
C TYR A 44 -6.11 -1.42 2.33
N VAL A 45 -5.27 -0.85 1.47
CA VAL A 45 -3.84 -0.67 1.73
C VAL A 45 -3.65 0.43 2.78
N GLU A 46 -4.33 1.55 2.61
CA GLU A 46 -4.28 2.70 3.50
C GLU A 46 -4.76 2.35 4.91
N TYR A 47 -5.87 1.60 5.02
CA TYR A 47 -6.32 1.06 6.32
C TYR A 47 -5.30 0.12 6.94
N SER A 48 -4.64 -0.73 6.15
CA SER A 48 -3.61 -1.65 6.66
C SER A 48 -2.44 -0.89 7.30
N PHE A 49 -1.96 0.19 6.64
CA PHE A 49 -0.92 1.04 7.19
C PHE A 49 -1.39 1.87 8.39
N LEU A 50 -2.62 2.38 8.38
CA LEU A 50 -3.19 3.09 9.52
C LEU A 50 -3.22 2.20 10.77
N PHE A 51 -3.72 0.97 10.64
CA PHE A 51 -3.81 0.06 11.79
C PHE A 51 -2.43 -0.43 12.24
N ALA A 52 -1.52 -0.74 11.31
CA ALA A 52 -0.15 -1.10 11.65
C ALA A 52 0.58 0.03 12.39
N ARG A 53 0.44 1.28 11.93
CA ARG A 53 1.03 2.44 12.60
C ARG A 53 0.45 2.64 14.00
N ASN A 54 -0.88 2.59 14.14
CA ASN A 54 -1.54 2.74 15.44
C ASN A 54 -1.08 1.65 16.43
N ALA A 55 -0.92 0.41 15.97
CA ALA A 55 -0.43 -0.68 16.80
C ALA A 55 1.03 -0.47 17.23
N ALA A 56 1.90 -0.09 16.30
CA ALA A 56 3.30 0.20 16.60
C ALA A 56 3.45 1.32 17.63
N GLU A 57 2.70 2.42 17.47
CA GLU A 57 2.69 3.56 18.40
C GLU A 57 2.15 3.16 19.78
N ALA A 58 1.02 2.44 19.83
CA ALA A 58 0.40 2.00 21.09
C ALA A 58 1.32 1.06 21.90
N LEU A 59 2.15 0.28 21.21
CA LEU A 59 3.12 -0.62 21.83
C LEU A 59 4.48 0.05 22.12
N GLY A 60 4.71 1.27 21.62
CA GLY A 60 6.04 1.91 21.65
C GLY A 60 7.09 1.12 20.86
N ALA A 61 6.68 0.36 19.86
CA ALA A 61 7.56 -0.53 19.11
C ALA A 61 8.37 0.24 18.07
N ASP A 62 9.70 0.03 18.06
CA ASP A 62 10.59 0.52 17.00
C ASP A 62 10.57 -0.43 15.79
N ILE A 63 9.47 -0.32 15.03
CA ILE A 63 9.25 -1.08 13.79
C ILE A 63 9.00 -0.14 12.62
N ARG A 64 9.68 -0.41 11.51
CA ARG A 64 9.51 0.31 10.24
C ARG A 64 8.48 -0.40 9.36
N LEU A 65 7.59 0.36 8.75
CA LEU A 65 6.48 -0.16 7.96
C LEU A 65 6.74 0.04 6.47
N PHE A 66 6.73 -1.04 5.70
CA PHE A 66 7.05 -1.06 4.28
C PHE A 66 5.90 -1.58 3.42
N TYR A 67 5.80 -1.05 2.21
CA TYR A 67 5.08 -1.69 1.11
C TYR A 67 6.12 -2.38 0.23
N ASN A 68 5.92 -3.67 -0.06
CA ASN A 68 6.89 -4.47 -0.82
C ASN A 68 6.27 -5.01 -2.11
N ASP A 69 7.06 -5.01 -3.19
CA ASP A 69 6.63 -5.51 -4.50
C ASP A 69 7.81 -5.85 -5.41
N PHE A 70 7.56 -6.66 -6.42
CA PHE A 70 8.46 -6.92 -7.54
C PHE A 70 8.17 -6.01 -8.73
N ASN A 71 8.99 -6.09 -9.78
CA ASN A 71 8.77 -5.37 -11.03
C ASN A 71 8.82 -3.83 -10.90
N MET A 72 9.42 -3.31 -9.83
CA MET A 72 9.66 -1.88 -9.63
C MET A 72 10.70 -1.29 -10.59
N LEU A 73 11.27 -2.10 -11.49
CA LEU A 73 12.05 -1.61 -12.64
C LEU A 73 11.18 -1.02 -13.76
N TYR A 74 9.87 -1.34 -13.79
CA TYR A 74 8.97 -0.80 -14.81
C TYR A 74 8.46 0.60 -14.41
N PRO A 75 8.57 1.60 -15.32
CA PRO A 75 8.17 2.97 -15.01
C PRO A 75 6.72 3.14 -14.55
N ALA A 76 5.78 2.42 -15.18
CA ALA A 76 4.37 2.49 -14.81
C ALA A 76 4.11 2.02 -13.38
N LYS A 77 4.72 0.88 -12.98
CA LYS A 77 4.58 0.32 -11.63
C LYS A 77 5.24 1.23 -10.58
N ARG A 78 6.39 1.84 -10.89
CA ARG A 78 7.00 2.86 -10.01
C ARG A 78 6.12 4.10 -9.84
N ALA A 79 5.51 4.59 -10.92
CA ALA A 79 4.62 5.74 -10.83
C ALA A 79 3.41 5.42 -9.95
N ALA A 80 2.84 4.22 -10.09
CA ALA A 80 1.77 3.73 -9.24
C ALA A 80 2.21 3.61 -7.76
N ALA A 81 3.42 3.13 -7.49
CA ALA A 81 3.97 3.07 -6.14
C ALA A 81 4.11 4.44 -5.49
N LYS A 82 4.54 5.45 -6.24
CA LYS A 82 4.57 6.83 -5.74
C LYS A 82 3.17 7.32 -5.36
N VAL A 83 2.18 7.09 -6.22
CA VAL A 83 0.77 7.45 -5.94
C VAL A 83 0.27 6.74 -4.69
N LEU A 84 0.54 5.44 -4.54
CA LEU A 84 0.12 4.67 -3.37
C LEU A 84 0.75 5.20 -2.08
N VAL A 85 2.04 5.57 -2.09
CA VAL A 85 2.70 6.20 -0.93
C VAL A 85 2.03 7.53 -0.56
N GLU A 86 1.68 8.35 -1.55
CA GLU A 86 0.96 9.61 -1.34
C GLU A 86 -0.44 9.38 -0.77
N LYS A 87 -1.19 8.38 -1.28
CA LYS A 87 -2.49 7.99 -0.70
C LYS A 87 -2.35 7.55 0.76
N ILE A 88 -1.41 6.64 1.05
CA ILE A 88 -1.16 6.15 2.42
C ILE A 88 -0.86 7.31 3.38
N ASN A 89 0.08 8.19 3.03
CA ASN A 89 0.47 9.30 3.92
C ASN A 89 -0.54 10.47 3.94
N SER A 90 -1.56 10.49 3.08
CA SER A 90 -2.63 11.49 3.11
C SER A 90 -3.95 10.96 3.71
N PHE A 91 -4.01 9.67 4.01
CA PHE A 91 -5.24 8.99 4.42
C PHE A 91 -5.76 9.40 5.81
N ALA A 92 -4.84 9.63 6.76
CA ALA A 92 -5.18 10.01 8.12
C ALA A 92 -4.52 11.34 8.49
N LYS A 93 -5.15 12.05 9.44
CA LYS A 93 -4.64 13.32 9.97
C LYS A 93 -4.27 13.19 11.45
N ASP A 94 -3.28 13.94 11.88
CA ASP A 94 -2.94 14.09 13.29
C ASP A 94 -3.86 15.11 13.98
N GLU A 95 -3.62 15.34 15.27
CA GLU A 95 -4.39 16.29 16.09
C GLU A 95 -4.34 17.74 15.57
N SER A 96 -3.29 18.09 14.82
CA SER A 96 -3.14 19.40 14.18
C SER A 96 -3.85 19.50 12.83
N GLY A 97 -4.42 18.39 12.35
CA GLY A 97 -5.05 18.27 11.04
C GLY A 97 -4.07 18.06 9.88
N ALA A 98 -2.78 17.87 10.17
CA ALA A 98 -1.77 17.59 9.16
C ALA A 98 -1.78 16.09 8.79
N PRO A 99 -1.41 15.72 7.55
CA PRO A 99 -1.33 14.32 7.14
C PRO A 99 -0.34 13.52 8.01
N ARG A 100 -0.76 12.33 8.45
CA ARG A 100 0.09 11.42 9.23
C ARG A 100 1.04 10.65 8.32
N LYS A 101 2.30 10.55 8.72
CA LYS A 101 3.25 9.61 8.10
C LYS A 101 2.93 8.19 8.57
N LEU A 102 2.35 7.37 7.70
CA LEU A 102 1.98 5.99 8.02
C LEU A 102 3.01 4.97 7.50
N ILE A 103 3.60 5.21 6.32
CA ILE A 103 4.61 4.33 5.70
C ILE A 103 6.03 4.90 5.85
N ASP A 104 7.00 4.02 6.11
CA ASP A 104 8.42 4.39 6.28
C ASP A 104 9.26 4.16 5.04
N GLY A 105 8.88 3.21 4.17
CA GLY A 105 9.62 2.96 2.94
C GLY A 105 8.95 2.00 1.97
N LEU A 106 9.67 1.74 0.88
CA LEU A 106 9.30 0.81 -0.18
C LEU A 106 10.33 -0.31 -0.27
N GLY A 107 9.87 -1.55 -0.27
CA GLY A 107 10.66 -2.75 -0.53
C GLY A 107 10.69 -3.04 -2.04
N PHE A 108 11.90 -3.22 -2.58
CA PHE A 108 12.13 -3.56 -3.99
C PHE A 108 12.66 -5.00 -4.04
N GLN A 109 11.78 -5.97 -4.30
CA GLN A 109 12.13 -7.40 -4.21
C GLN A 109 13.31 -7.80 -5.13
N SER A 110 13.49 -7.10 -6.26
CA SER A 110 14.68 -7.22 -7.13
C SER A 110 14.97 -8.66 -7.62
N HIS A 111 13.90 -9.39 -7.95
CA HIS A 111 13.96 -10.64 -8.69
C HIS A 111 14.49 -10.46 -10.12
#